data_AF-A0A5D3CS61-F1
#
_entry.id   AF-A0A5D3CS61-F1
#
_cell.length_a   1.000
_cell.length_b   1.000
_cell.length_c   1.000
_cell.angle_alpha   90.00
_cell.angle_beta   90.00
_cell.angle_gamma   90.00
#
_symmetry.space_group_name_H-M   'P 1'
#
loop_
_entity.id
_entity.type
_entity.pdbx_description
1 polymer ?
#
loop_
_entity_poly.entity_id
_entity_poly.type
_entity_poly.pdbx_seq_one_letter_code
_entity_poly.pdbx_strand_id
1 'polypeptide(L)'
;MKKLCELCGCVATVMCEADAAMLCWGCDSKVHGANFLVGKHLRVLLCHDCQAPTPWNGSGPNLVATVAFCHNCVHKKRLNNGRRCEKACGSSNGGTAPSGCDDDDDDDDDDEIENQVVPWLSLSPS
;
A
#
# COMPACT_ATOMS: atom_id res chain seq x y z
N MET A 1 -6.53 -15.52 13.82
CA MET A 1 -6.15 -14.82 15.07
C MET A 1 -5.54 -13.48 14.70
N LYS A 2 -5.79 -12.42 15.47
CA LYS A 2 -5.19 -11.10 15.21
C LYS A 2 -3.81 -11.01 15.84
N LYS A 3 -2.88 -10.37 15.15
CA LYS A 3 -1.54 -10.07 15.65
C LYS A 3 -1.60 -8.80 16.50
N LEU A 4 -1.02 -8.86 17.70
CA LEU A 4 -1.11 -7.80 18.69
C LEU A 4 0.24 -7.09 18.82
N CYS A 5 0.19 -5.84 19.23
CA CYS A 5 1.35 -5.03 19.55
C CYS A 5 2.01 -5.60 20.80
N GLU A 6 3.31 -5.86 20.71
CA GLU A 6 4.08 -6.48 21.80
C GLU A 6 4.23 -5.56 23.03
N LEU A 7 4.04 -4.25 22.87
CA LEU A 7 4.19 -3.28 23.96
C LEU A 7 2.88 -2.92 24.67
N CYS A 8 1.76 -2.88 23.95
CA CYS A 8 0.48 -2.42 24.52
C CYS A 8 -0.71 -3.35 24.31
N GLY A 9 -0.55 -4.44 23.56
CA GLY A 9 -1.62 -5.41 23.29
C GLY A 9 -2.70 -4.95 22.31
N CYS A 10 -2.67 -3.70 21.81
CA CYS A 10 -3.56 -3.25 20.73
C CYS A 10 -3.26 -3.98 19.41
N VAL A 11 -4.12 -3.84 18.39
CA VAL A 11 -3.89 -4.46 17.08
C VAL A 11 -2.61 -3.91 16.45
N ALA A 12 -1.71 -4.80 16.00
CA ALA A 12 -0.49 -4.41 15.30
C ALA A 12 -0.77 -4.00 13.85
N THR A 13 -0.09 -2.95 13.41
CA THR A 13 -0.20 -2.36 12.07
C THR A 13 1.14 -2.31 11.34
N VAL A 14 2.25 -2.38 12.08
CA VAL A 14 3.62 -2.29 11.59
C VAL A 14 4.40 -3.52 12.07
N MET A 15 5.30 -4.03 11.24
CA MET A 15 6.30 -5.03 11.62
C MET A 15 7.69 -4.47 11.37
N CYS A 16 8.53 -4.42 12.40
CA CYS A 16 9.94 -4.09 12.28
C CYS A 16 10.70 -5.37 11.91
N GLU A 17 11.38 -5.40 10.76
CA GLU A 17 12.13 -6.58 10.34
C GLU A 17 13.38 -6.82 11.18
N ALA A 18 14.07 -5.74 11.58
CA ALA A 18 15.31 -5.82 12.36
C ALA A 18 15.08 -6.44 13.74
N ASP A 19 13.97 -6.08 14.38
CA ASP A 19 13.63 -6.54 15.74
C ASP A 19 12.66 -7.74 15.73
N ALA A 20 12.21 -8.18 14.55
CA ALA A 20 11.14 -9.17 14.37
C ALA A 20 9.88 -8.86 15.19
N ALA A 21 9.59 -7.57 15.41
CA ALA A 21 8.59 -7.10 16.36
C ALA A 21 7.36 -6.54 15.66
N MET A 22 6.18 -6.80 16.22
CA MET A 22 4.91 -6.24 15.75
C MET A 22 4.42 -5.10 16.66
N LEU A 23 4.19 -3.94 16.05
CA LEU A 23 3.85 -2.70 16.75
C LEU A 23 2.56 -2.08 16.20
N CYS A 24 1.81 -1.39 17.06
CA CYS A 24 0.81 -0.43 16.62
C CYS A 24 1.49 0.91 16.30
N TRP A 25 0.83 1.78 15.52
CA TRP A 25 1.38 3.09 15.15
C TRP A 25 1.91 3.92 16.34
N GLY A 26 1.17 3.96 17.45
CA GLY A 26 1.59 4.74 18.62
C GLY A 26 2.85 4.19 19.31
N CYS A 27 3.08 2.89 19.24
CA CYS A 27 4.31 2.27 19.75
C CYS A 27 5.44 2.37 18.73
N ASP A 28 5.14 2.23 17.43
CA ASP A 28 6.10 2.41 16.35
C ASP A 28 6.80 3.76 16.42
N SER A 29 6.03 4.86 16.52
CA SER A 29 6.59 6.21 16.60
C SER A 29 7.45 6.42 17.84
N LYS A 30 7.12 5.77 18.96
CA LYS A 30 7.94 5.86 20.19
C LYS A 30 9.27 5.11 20.03
N VAL A 31 9.25 3.91 19.45
CA VAL A 31 10.44 3.06 19.27
C VAL A 31 11.35 3.65 18.19
N HIS A 32 10.82 3.89 17.00
CA HIS A 32 11.59 4.33 15.84
C HIS A 32 11.83 5.85 15.80
N GLY A 33 11.10 6.61 16.60
CA GLY A 33 11.38 8.03 16.85
C GLY A 33 12.36 8.28 17.99
N ALA A 34 12.74 7.27 18.78
CA ALA A 34 13.62 7.44 19.94
C ALA A 34 15.04 7.90 19.57
N ASN A 35 15.58 7.38 18.46
CA ASN A 35 16.86 7.78 17.92
C ASN A 35 16.98 7.43 16.43
N PHE A 36 17.98 8.02 15.76
CA PHE A 36 18.18 7.82 14.31
C PHE A 36 18.61 6.40 13.94
N LEU A 37 19.20 5.62 14.85
CA LEU A 37 19.65 4.25 14.57
C LEU A 37 18.45 3.33 14.42
N VAL A 38 17.56 3.34 15.42
CA VAL A 38 16.32 2.56 15.38
C VAL A 38 15.41 3.08 14.26
N GLY A 39 15.38 4.40 14.03
CA GLY A 39 14.67 4.98 12.90
C GLY A 39 15.08 4.41 11.53
N LYS A 40 16.30 3.89 11.36
CA LYS A 40 16.73 3.25 10.10
C LYS A 40 16.16 1.85 9.89
N HIS A 41 15.61 1.21 10.92
CA HIS A 41 15.03 -0.12 10.80
C HIS A 41 13.95 -0.14 9.72
N LEU A 42 14.00 -1.17 8.88
CA LEU A 42 13.00 -1.39 7.84
C LEU A 42 11.70 -1.84 8.51
N ARG A 43 10.63 -1.10 8.26
CA ARG A 43 9.30 -1.41 8.73
C ARG A 43 8.38 -1.73 7.58
N VAL A 44 7.62 -2.81 7.74
CA VAL A 44 6.62 -3.27 6.77
C VAL A 44 5.24 -3.02 7.33
N LEU A 45 4.33 -2.50 6.51
CA LEU A 45 2.93 -2.38 6.92
C LEU A 45 2.22 -3.71 6.81
N LEU A 46 1.39 -3.99 7.82
CA LEU A 46 0.51 -5.13 7.86
C LEU A 46 -0.83 -4.77 7.22
N CYS A 47 -1.39 -5.71 6.45
CA CYS A 47 -2.71 -5.58 5.87
C CYS A 47 -3.74 -5.32 6.98
N HIS A 48 -4.58 -4.30 6.82
CA HIS A 48 -5.57 -3.94 7.82
C HIS A 48 -6.57 -5.08 8.11
N ASP A 49 -6.92 -5.88 7.09
CA ASP A 49 -7.95 -6.92 7.22
C ASP A 49 -7.39 -8.26 7.74
N CYS A 50 -6.25 -8.72 7.21
CA CYS A 50 -5.69 -10.04 7.52
C CYS A 50 -4.33 -10.01 8.21
N GLN A 51 -3.74 -8.83 8.36
CA GLN A 51 -2.42 -8.59 8.95
C GLN A 51 -1.27 -9.32 8.25
N ALA A 52 -1.46 -9.79 7.01
CA ALA A 52 -0.34 -10.24 6.18
C ALA A 52 0.59 -9.06 5.87
N PRO A 53 1.92 -9.26 5.81
CA PRO A 53 2.85 -8.22 5.35
C PRO A 53 2.45 -7.73 3.96
N THR A 54 2.52 -6.43 3.75
CA THR A 54 2.26 -5.80 2.44
C THR A 54 3.58 -5.47 1.75
N PRO A 55 3.58 -5.22 0.43
CA PRO A 55 4.80 -4.78 -0.27
C PRO A 55 5.33 -3.42 0.20
N TRP A 56 4.48 -2.61 0.87
CA TRP A 56 4.89 -1.32 1.40
C TRP A 56 5.86 -1.50 2.56
N ASN A 57 6.99 -0.81 2.47
CA ASN A 57 8.00 -0.73 3.50
C ASN A 57 8.57 0.69 3.59
N GLY A 58 9.15 1.03 4.73
CA GLY A 58 9.75 2.34 4.95
C GLY A 58 10.70 2.39 6.14
N SER A 59 11.60 3.36 6.08
CA SER A 59 12.56 3.70 7.14
C SER A 59 12.48 5.21 7.44
N GLY A 60 12.93 5.64 8.61
CA GLY A 60 12.95 7.02 9.09
C GLY A 60 12.15 7.26 10.38
N PRO A 61 12.39 8.33 11.13
CA PRO A 61 11.78 8.53 12.45
C PRO A 61 10.26 8.80 12.40
N ASN A 62 9.72 9.27 11.28
CA ASN A 62 8.34 9.79 11.17
C ASN A 62 7.61 9.21 9.95
N LEU A 63 7.32 7.91 9.98
CA LEU A 63 6.39 7.35 9.00
C LEU A 63 4.98 7.89 9.26
N VAL A 64 4.32 8.38 8.21
CA VAL A 64 2.94 8.83 8.30
C VAL A 64 2.06 7.63 8.55
N ALA A 65 1.17 7.73 9.54
CA ALA A 65 0.20 6.70 9.84
C ALA A 65 -0.72 6.48 8.62
N THR A 66 -0.59 5.32 7.99
CA THR A 66 -1.37 4.93 6.82
C THR A 66 -1.95 3.52 6.98
N VAL A 67 -2.92 3.19 6.14
CA VAL A 67 -3.57 1.88 6.10
C VAL A 67 -3.19 1.17 4.81
N ALA A 68 -2.78 -0.10 4.93
CA ALA A 68 -2.41 -0.92 3.79
C ALA A 68 -3.36 -2.11 3.65
N PHE A 69 -3.60 -2.56 2.42
CA PHE A 69 -4.37 -3.75 2.11
C PHE A 69 -3.55 -4.65 1.18
N CYS A 70 -3.51 -5.96 1.45
CA CYS A 70 -2.86 -6.89 0.52
C CYS A 70 -3.77 -7.14 -0.70
N HIS A 71 -3.17 -7.55 -1.82
CA HIS A 71 -3.92 -7.86 -3.05
C HIS A 71 -5.13 -8.76 -2.78
N ASN A 72 -4.98 -9.84 -2.02
CA ASN A 72 -6.09 -10.75 -1.73
C ASN A 72 -7.26 -10.07 -0.99
N CYS A 73 -6.98 -9.17 -0.06
CA CYS A 73 -8.01 -8.44 0.69
C CYS A 73 -8.68 -7.36 -0.16
N VAL A 74 -7.94 -6.70 -1.04
CA VAL A 74 -8.51 -5.75 -2.02
C VAL A 74 -9.48 -6.47 -2.96
N HIS A 75 -9.09 -7.61 -3.53
CA HIS A 75 -9.93 -8.39 -4.46
C HIS A 75 -11.17 -8.99 -3.78
N LYS A 76 -11.05 -9.50 -2.55
CA LYS A 76 -12.21 -9.99 -1.78
C LYS A 76 -13.27 -8.92 -1.53
N LYS A 77 -12.86 -7.66 -1.29
CA LYS A 77 -13.82 -6.55 -1.16
C LYS A 77 -14.57 -6.28 -2.45
N ARG A 78 -13.95 -6.48 -3.62
CA ARG A 78 -14.63 -6.32 -4.92
C ARG A 78 -15.66 -7.41 -5.19
N LEU A 79 -15.38 -8.67 -4.82
CA LEU A 79 -16.34 -9.78 -4.98
C LEU A 79 -17.54 -9.67 -4.03
N ASN A 80 -17.32 -9.20 -2.80
CA ASN A 80 -18.41 -9.03 -1.84
C ASN A 80 -19.24 -7.75 -2.09
N ASN A 81 -18.63 -6.74 -2.71
CA ASN A 81 -19.28 -5.49 -3.11
C ASN A 81 -19.67 -5.49 -4.60
N GLY A 82 -19.63 -6.67 -5.23
CA GLY A 82 -20.19 -6.91 -6.53
C GLY A 82 -21.68 -6.65 -6.44
N ARG A 83 -22.07 -5.42 -6.79
CA ARG A 83 -23.41 -5.12 -7.29
C ARG A 83 -23.80 -6.31 -8.15
N ARG A 84 -24.90 -6.95 -7.78
CA ARG A 84 -25.55 -7.93 -8.63
C ARG A 84 -25.82 -7.24 -9.96
N CYS A 85 -24.91 -7.42 -10.91
CA CYS A 85 -25.23 -7.24 -12.31
C CYS A 85 -26.11 -8.43 -12.64
N GLU A 86 -27.41 -8.31 -12.32
CA GLU A 86 -28.48 -9.03 -13.00
C GLU A 86 -28.52 -8.57 -14.47
N LYS A 87 -27.39 -8.62 -15.18
CA LYS A 87 -27.44 -8.94 -16.60
C LYS A 87 -27.72 -10.43 -16.62
N ALA A 88 -29.01 -10.73 -16.71
CA ALA A 88 -29.46 -11.99 -17.26
C ALA A 88 -28.84 -12.15 -18.66
N CYS A 89 -27.63 -12.67 -18.75
CA CYS A 89 -27.27 -13.48 -19.90
C CYS A 89 -27.52 -14.93 -19.47
N GLY A 90 -28.66 -15.45 -19.91
CA GLY A 90 -29.09 -16.80 -19.61
C GLY A 90 -28.01 -17.80 -20.01
N SER A 91 -27.80 -18.80 -19.17
CA SER A 91 -27.16 -20.04 -19.59
C SER A 91 -28.06 -20.70 -20.63
N SER A 92 -27.59 -20.75 -21.87
CA SER A 92 -27.95 -21.81 -22.79
C SER A 92 -26.73 -22.17 -23.61
N ASN A 93 -26.31 -23.42 -23.44
CA ASN A 93 -25.26 -24.07 -24.21
C ASN A 93 -25.47 -23.89 -25.72
N GLY A 94 -24.40 -23.57 -26.45
CA GLY A 94 -24.27 -23.84 -27.88
C GLY A 94 -23.93 -22.62 -28.75
N GLY A 95 -22.69 -22.59 -29.25
CA GLY A 95 -22.36 -22.08 -30.59
C GLY A 95 -22.29 -20.56 -30.81
N THR A 96 -21.17 -20.15 -31.42
CA THR A 96 -20.85 -18.83 -32.01
C THR A 96 -20.64 -17.64 -31.06
N ALA A 97 -19.37 -17.24 -30.95
CA ALA A 97 -18.95 -15.96 -30.40
C ALA A 97 -19.44 -14.79 -31.26
N PRO A 98 -19.78 -13.62 -30.68
CA PRO A 98 -19.62 -12.36 -31.36
C PRO A 98 -18.22 -11.79 -31.06
N SER A 99 -17.54 -11.49 -32.16
CA SER A 99 -16.32 -10.72 -32.35
C SER A 99 -16.24 -9.42 -31.52
N GLY A 100 -15.01 -9.12 -31.07
CA GLY A 100 -14.42 -7.77 -30.99
C GLY A 100 -15.05 -6.78 -30.01
N CYS A 101 -14.35 -6.53 -28.90
CA CYS A 101 -14.24 -5.17 -28.37
C CYS A 101 -12.79 -4.77 -28.60
N ASP A 102 -12.56 -4.22 -29.79
CA ASP A 102 -11.37 -3.44 -30.08
C ASP A 102 -11.55 -2.11 -29.33
N ASP A 103 -10.98 -2.02 -28.12
CA ASP A 103 -10.77 -0.75 -27.44
C ASP A 103 -9.44 -0.19 -27.98
N ASP A 104 -9.48 0.31 -29.22
CA ASP A 104 -8.51 1.29 -29.72
C ASP A 104 -8.92 2.66 -29.14
N ASP A 105 -8.19 3.14 -28.13
CA ASP A 105 -8.21 4.55 -27.74
C ASP A 105 -6.74 5.03 -27.64
N ASP A 106 -6.34 5.61 -28.77
CA ASP A 106 -5.36 6.66 -29.07
C ASP A 106 -4.16 6.94 -28.12
N ASP A 107 -2.98 6.96 -28.75
CA ASP A 107 -1.75 7.62 -28.32
C ASP A 107 -1.98 9.12 -28.04
N ASP A 108 -1.74 9.57 -26.80
CA ASP A 108 -1.34 10.96 -26.52
C ASP A 108 0.16 10.96 -26.17
N ASP A 109 0.97 11.28 -27.18
CA ASP A 109 2.30 11.86 -27.04
C ASP A 109 2.11 13.27 -26.44
N ASP A 110 2.57 13.51 -25.22
CA ASP A 110 2.82 14.88 -24.74
C ASP A 110 3.95 14.85 -23.68
N ASP A 111 5.13 15.16 -24.20
CA ASP A 111 6.18 16.02 -23.66
C ASP A 111 6.93 15.62 -22.36
N GLU A 112 8.21 15.32 -22.60
CA GLU A 112 9.34 15.36 -21.68
C GLU A 112 9.38 16.69 -20.88
N ILE A 113 8.74 16.73 -19.72
CA ILE A 113 9.01 17.77 -18.73
C ILE A 113 10.21 17.32 -17.89
N GLU A 114 11.41 17.73 -18.30
CA GLU A 114 12.59 17.74 -17.45
C GLU A 114 12.32 18.65 -16.24
N ASN A 115 11.88 18.06 -15.12
CA ASN A 115 12.01 18.69 -13.83
C ASN A 115 13.48 18.69 -13.43
N GLN A 116 14.23 19.66 -13.95
CA GLN A 116 15.60 19.92 -13.55
C GLN A 116 15.58 20.45 -12.11
N VAL A 117 15.74 19.56 -11.12
CA VAL A 117 15.89 19.95 -9.72
C VAL A 117 17.30 20.50 -9.52
N VAL A 118 17.46 21.82 -9.58
CA VAL A 118 18.70 22.45 -9.11
C VAL A 118 18.67 22.50 -7.58
N PRO A 119 19.67 21.96 -6.87
CA PRO A 119 19.79 22.18 -5.43
C PRO A 119 20.05 23.67 -5.19
N TRP A 120 19.12 24.34 -4.50
CA TRP A 120 19.31 25.72 -4.04
C TRP A 120 20.42 25.76 -2.99
N LEU A 121 21.66 25.84 -3.44
CA LEU A 121 22.79 26.39 -2.71
C LEU A 121 23.31 27.59 -3.49
N SER A 122 22.44 28.59 -3.66
CA SER A 122 22.91 29.93 -3.99
C SER A 122 23.45 30.55 -2.71
N LEU A 123 24.78 30.56 -2.65
CA LEU A 123 25.61 31.23 -1.67
C LEU A 123 25.07 32.63 -1.31
N SER A 124 25.13 32.95 -0.02
CA SER A 124 25.03 34.31 0.50
C SER A 124 26.04 35.23 -0.20
N PRO A 125 25.64 36.42 -0.70
CA PRO A 125 26.60 37.36 -1.24
C PRO A 125 27.43 37.99 -0.11
N SER A 126 28.76 38.00 -0.27
CA SER A 126 29.70 38.91 0.39
C SER A 126 30.18 39.95 -0.61
#